data_AF-A0A7J7KBR9-F1
#
_entry.id   AF-A0A7J7KBR9-F1
#
_cell.length_a   1.000
_cell.length_b   1.000
_cell.length_c   1.000
_cell.angle_alpha   90.00
_cell.angle_beta   90.00
_cell.angle_gamma   90.00
#
_symmetry.space_group_name_H-M   'P 1'
#
loop_
_entity.id
_entity.type
_entity.pdbx_description
1 polymer ?
#
loop_
_entity_poly.entity_id
_entity_poly.type
_entity_poly.pdbx_seq_one_letter_code
_entity_poly.pdbx_strand_id
1 'polypeptide(L)' 'MEHQPASLGAPPDSVILADGKYGKIYKKQLTSGNNLWSADVESPFSVYVDRNGVTWVRSNEKNCFILIDPNGAILQN' A
#
# COMPACT_ATOMS: atom_id res chain seq x y z
N MET A 1 11.04 -2.41 17.32
CA MET A 1 11.51 -1.57 16.20
C MET A 1 10.27 -1.23 15.41
N GLU A 2 9.71 -0.04 15.61
CA GLU A 2 8.49 0.40 14.91
C GLU A 2 8.82 0.62 13.44
N HIS A 3 8.03 0.02 12.55
CA HIS A 3 8.13 0.21 11.11
C HIS A 3 7.63 1.61 10.78
N GLN A 4 8.53 2.50 10.37
CA GLN A 4 8.15 3.83 9.88
C GLN A 4 7.62 3.70 8.44
N PRO A 5 6.35 4.04 8.17
CA PRO A 5 5.81 3.99 6.82
C PRO A 5 6.40 5.09 5.94
N ALA A 6 6.79 4.73 4.71
CA ALA A 6 7.47 5.63 3.77
C ALA A 6 6.52 6.62 3.06
N SER A 7 5.20 6.41 3.09
CA SER A 7 4.19 7.34 2.53
C SER A 7 2.78 6.99 3.01
N LEU A 8 1.87 7.96 2.99
CA LEU A 8 0.47 7.82 3.44
C LEU A 8 -0.49 8.23 2.31
N GLY A 9 -1.34 7.31 1.87
CA GLY A 9 -2.59 7.61 1.17
C GLY A 9 -3.76 7.24 2.08
N ALA A 10 -4.60 8.20 2.45
CA ALA A 10 -5.65 8.00 3.46
C ALA A 10 -7.05 8.09 2.85
N PRO A 11 -7.72 6.95 2.56
CA PRO A 11 -9.18 6.92 2.49
C PRO A 11 -9.81 7.28 3.86
N PRO A 12 -11.05 7.76 3.92
CA PRO A 12 -11.63 8.40 5.11
C PRO A 12 -11.55 7.60 6.44
N ASP A 13 -11.37 6.27 6.43
CA ASP A 13 -11.24 5.45 7.65
C ASP A 13 -10.05 4.48 7.64
N SER A 14 -9.14 4.63 6.66
CA SER A 14 -8.04 3.71 6.50
C SER A 14 -6.77 4.40 6.02
N VAL A 15 -5.66 3.69 6.13
CA VAL A 15 -4.37 4.15 5.63
C VAL A 15 -3.70 3.03 4.85
N ILE A 16 -3.05 3.39 3.74
CA ILE A 16 -2.14 2.49 3.04
C ILE A 16 -0.71 2.71 3.55
N LEU A 17 -0.04 1.61 3.90
CA LEU A 17 1.34 1.59 4.37
C LEU A 17 2.18 0.76 3.40
N ALA A 18 3.30 1.31 2.94
CA ALA A 18 4.34 0.56 2.27
C ALA A 18 5.42 0.10 3.25
N ASP A 19 5.69 -1.19 3.26
CA ASP A 19 6.78 -1.82 4.00
C ASP A 19 7.81 -2.36 3.02
N GLY A 20 8.77 -1.50 2.69
CA GLY A 20 9.86 -1.82 1.78
C GLY A 20 10.74 -2.97 2.24
N LYS A 21 10.86 -3.19 3.57
CA LYS A 21 11.72 -4.23 4.14
C LYS A 21 11.17 -5.63 3.91
N TYR A 22 9.84 -5.78 4.03
CA TYR A 22 9.17 -7.07 3.88
C TYR A 22 8.50 -7.25 2.52
N GLY A 23 8.60 -6.25 1.64
CA GLY A 23 7.97 -6.31 0.34
C GLY A 23 6.44 -6.39 0.45
N LYS A 24 5.83 -5.57 1.30
CA LYS A 24 4.39 -5.61 1.55
C LYS A 24 3.74 -4.24 1.51
N ILE A 25 2.51 -4.22 1.03
CA ILE A 25 1.56 -3.12 1.22
C ILE A 25 0.48 -3.57 2.19
N TYR A 26 0.08 -2.70 3.09
CA TYR A 26 -1.02 -2.94 4.02
C TYR A 26 -2.06 -1.84 3.89
N LYS A 27 -3.34 -2.20 3.87
CA LYS A 27 -4.42 -1.28 4.21
C LYS A 27 -4.82 -1.53 5.65
N LYS A 28 -4.72 -0.52 6.50
CA LYS A 28 -5.11 -0.59 7.90
C LYS A 28 -6.29 0.29 8.21
N GLN A 29 -7.22 -0.20 9.03
CA GLN A 29 -8.26 0.63 9.61
C GLN A 29 -7.64 1.59 10.63
N LEU A 30 -7.97 2.88 10.56
CA LEU A 30 -7.36 3.90 11.44
C LEU A 30 -7.72 3.71 12.91
N THR A 31 -8.96 3.32 13.20
CA THR A 31 -9.47 3.22 14.58
C THR A 31 -8.95 2.00 15.34
N SER A 32 -8.81 0.86 14.65
CA SER A 32 -8.43 -0.42 15.27
C SER A 32 -6.99 -0.84 14.98
N GLY A 33 -6.36 -0.28 13.93
CA GLY A 33 -5.07 -0.74 13.42
C GLY A 33 -5.13 -2.10 12.70
N ASN A 34 -6.31 -2.69 12.56
CA ASN A 34 -6.49 -3.98 11.91
C ASN A 34 -6.14 -3.89 10.42
N ASN A 35 -5.48 -4.93 9.91
CA ASN A 35 -5.27 -5.08 8.47
C ASN A 35 -6.62 -5.39 7.81
N LEU A 36 -7.05 -4.51 6.91
CA LEU A 36 -8.18 -4.74 6.01
C LEU A 36 -7.77 -5.66 4.85
N TRP A 37 -6.57 -5.45 4.32
CA TRP A 37 -5.91 -6.36 3.38
C TRP A 37 -4.40 -6.12 3.35
N SER A 38 -3.67 -7.04 2.74
CA SER A 38 -2.27 -6.88 2.38
C SER A 38 -1.97 -7.44 0.99
N ALA A 39 -0.93 -6.92 0.36
CA ALA A 39 -0.45 -7.38 -0.94
C ALA A 39 1.08 -7.46 -0.93
N ASP A 40 1.63 -8.46 -1.61
CA ASP A 40 3.06 -8.61 -1.81
C ASP A 40 3.52 -7.72 -2.97
N VAL A 41 4.41 -6.79 -2.66
CA VAL A 41 5.01 -5.87 -3.62
C VAL A 41 6.49 -5.83 -3.32
N GLU A 42 7.35 -6.07 -4.29
CA GLU A 42 8.79 -6.03 -4.07
C GLU A 42 9.27 -4.60 -3.82
N SER A 43 10.04 -4.37 -2.75
CA SER A 43 10.67 -3.08 -2.41
C SER A 43 9.80 -1.82 -2.61
N PRO A 44 8.57 -1.75 -2.06
CA PRO A 44 7.69 -0.60 -2.21
C PRO A 44 8.24 0.57 -1.40
N PHE A 45 8.24 1.76 -1.98
CA PHE A 45 8.73 2.96 -1.30
C PHE A 45 7.76 4.15 -1.35
N SER A 46 6.76 4.12 -2.24
CA SER A 46 5.77 5.19 -2.34
C SER A 46 4.40 4.63 -2.67
N VAL A 47 3.36 5.18 -2.04
CA VAL A 47 1.95 4.85 -2.30
C VAL A 47 1.13 6.10 -2.54
N TYR A 48 0.18 6.00 -3.46
CA TYR A 48 -0.87 6.99 -3.72
C TYR A 48 -2.19 6.26 -3.89
N VAL A 49 -3.28 6.79 -3.33
CA VAL A 49 -4.62 6.22 -3.51
C VAL A 49 -5.46 7.20 -4.31
N ASP A 50 -6.02 6.75 -5.42
CA ASP A 50 -6.87 7.59 -6.26
C ASP A 50 -8.32 7.66 -5.76
N ARG A 51 -9.16 8.43 -6.46
CA ARG A 51 -10.57 8.65 -6.09
C ARG A 51 -11.43 7.38 -6.19
N ASN A 52 -10.99 6.37 -6.93
CA ASN A 52 -11.68 5.08 -7.03
C ASN A 52 -11.18 4.09 -5.97
N GLY A 53 -10.22 4.49 -5.13
CA GLY A 53 -9.62 3.66 -4.11
C GLY A 53 -8.52 2.72 -4.63
N VAL A 54 -8.10 2.88 -5.89
CA VAL A 54 -6.96 2.12 -6.44
C VAL A 54 -5.69 2.65 -5.82
N THR A 55 -4.87 1.73 -5.31
CA THR A 55 -3.56 2.03 -4.74
C THR A 55 -2.50 1.90 -5.82
N TRP A 56 -1.81 3.00 -6.08
CA TRP A 56 -0.67 3.11 -6.96
C TRP A 56 0.60 2.98 -6.12
N VAL A 57 1.42 1.99 -6.42
CA VAL A 57 2.62 1.68 -5.66
C VAL A 57 3.83 1.84 -6.56
N ARG A 58 4.82 2.59 -6.10
CA ARG A 58 6.14 2.62 -6.73
C ARG A 58 7.09 1.67 -6.00
N SER A 59 7.69 0.78 -6.76
CA SER A 59 8.72 -0.16 -6.32
C SER A 59 10.09 0.33 -6.77
N ASN A 60 11.12 0.09 -5.97
CA ASN A 60 12.51 0.35 -6.38
C ASN A 60 13.04 -0.69 -7.37
N GLU A 61 12.48 -1.90 -7.37
CA GLU A 61 12.89 -3.00 -8.27
C GLU A 61 12.12 -2.98 -9.58
N LYS A 62 10.88 -2.47 -9.57
CA LYS A 62 10.07 -2.33 -10.77
C LYS A 62 10.09 -0.90 -11.31
N ASN A 63 10.43 -0.76 -12.59
CA ASN A 63 10.37 0.52 -13.30
C ASN A 63 8.95 0.98 -13.67
N CYS A 64 7.92 0.40 -13.06
CA CYS A 64 6.51 0.68 -13.31
C CYS A 64 5.76 0.94 -11.99
N PHE A 65 4.55 1.48 -12.11
CA PHE A 65 3.59 1.49 -11.01
C PHE A 65 2.88 0.15 -10.93
N ILE A 66 2.78 -0.39 -9.72
CA ILE A 66 1.96 -1.55 -9.41
C ILE A 66 0.61 -1.02 -8.95
N LEU A 67 -0.47 -1.51 -9.57
CA LEU A 67 -1.82 -1.09 -9.24
C LEU A 67 -2.49 -2.17 -8.41
N ILE A 68 -3.09 -1.77 -7.29
CA ILE A 68 -3.82 -2.63 -6.39
C ILE A 68 -5.24 -2.09 -6.26
N ASP A 69 -6.24 -2.93 -6.48
CA ASP A 69 -7.63 -2.55 -6.36
C ASP A 69 -8.01 -2.23 -4.89
N PRO A 70 -9.19 -1.65 -4.64
CA PRO A 70 -9.63 -1.30 -3.28
C PRO A 70 -9.73 -2.49 -2.30
N ASN A 71 -9.77 -3.73 -2.81
CA ASN A 71 -9.90 -4.98 -2.07
C ASN A 71 -8.54 -5.69 -1.84
N GLY A 72 -7.45 -5.14 -2.39
CA GLY A 72 -6.10 -5.68 -2.21
C GLY A 72 -5.63 -6.59 -3.36
N ALA A 73 -6.39 -6.71 -4.46
CA ALA A 73 -5.96 -7.50 -5.61
C ALA A 73 -5.01 -6.69 -6.51
N ILE A 74 -3.87 -7.28 -6.88
CA ILE A 74 -2.94 -6.67 -7.82
C ILE A 74 -3.53 -6.74 -9.23
N LEU A 75 -3.79 -5.58 -9.82
CA LEU A 75 -4.35 -5.41 -11.16
C LEU A 75 -3.26 -5.43 -12.24
N GLN A 76 -2.08 -4.89 -11.92
CA GLN A 76 -0.95 -4.78 -12.82
C GLN A 76 0.35 -4.83 -12.02
N ASN A 77 1.31 -5.64 -12.49
CA ASN A 77 2.62 -5.86 -11.86
C ASN A 77 3.72 -5.97 -12.91
#